data_AF-A0A6M1SP93-F1
#
_entry.id   AF-A0A6M1SP93-F1
#
_cell.length_a   1.000
_cell.length_b   1.000
_cell.length_c   1.000
_cell.angle_alpha   90.00
_cell.angle_beta   90.00
_cell.angle_gamma   90.00
#
_symmetry.space_group_name_H-M   'P 1'
#
loop_
_entity.id
_entity.type
_entity.pdbx_description
1 polymer ?
#
loop_
_entity_poly.entity_id
_entity_poly.type
_entity_poly.pdbx_seq_one_letter_code
_entity_poly.pdbx_strand_id
1 'polypeptide(L)'
;MALELVIIIATTGWMLSKVFKLDPGTAYLSSFPGHLSFVMGIAASGVGNARQIVIIQVIRILMLTIAVPIGAVFLPIDHFEPPVATAFLSPVQLVLLAAGCIAAGLVFKWIRVPAGMVLGAMAAATAAKLGGLYTESMPGPLVIITFVLTGAMIGSRFVGITRSEFIAAAKGGLIATAMTVAIVTIVTVGVAQVVDMPFGQLWLGLSPGALEGMGALGIALGYDTAFIAAHHVIRLLMLSFAIPAVVWWVRRRERLPPP
;
A
#
# COMPACT_ATOMS: atom_id res chain seq x y z
N MET A 1 1.28 5.10 11.93
CA MET A 1 2.10 5.25 10.71
C MET A 1 3.59 5.49 10.97
N ALA A 2 4.07 6.66 11.45
CA ALA A 2 5.52 6.90 11.57
C ALA A 2 6.27 5.88 12.43
N LEU A 3 5.78 5.71 13.66
CA LEU A 3 6.31 4.75 14.61
C LEU A 3 6.29 3.32 14.06
N GLU A 4 5.15 2.94 13.48
CA GLU A 4 4.94 1.64 12.84
C GLU A 4 5.95 1.38 11.72
N LEU A 5 6.17 2.34 10.81
CA LEU A 5 7.15 2.20 9.74
C LEU A 5 8.55 1.98 10.30
N VAL A 6 8.95 2.75 11.32
CA VAL A 6 10.23 2.59 11.99
C VAL A 6 10.36 1.18 12.58
N ILE A 7 9.32 0.70 13.27
CA ILE A 7 9.31 -0.65 13.87
C ILE A 7 9.41 -1.71 12.77
N ILE A 8 8.64 -1.62 11.69
CA ILE A 8 8.68 -2.58 10.56
C ILE A 8 10.07 -2.60 9.93
N ILE A 9 10.62 -1.42 9.60
CA ILE A 9 11.93 -1.29 8.94
C ILE A 9 13.03 -1.85 9.83
N ALA A 10 13.03 -1.49 11.12
CA ALA A 10 14.05 -1.90 12.08
C ALA A 10 13.98 -3.41 12.35
N THR A 11 12.80 -3.95 12.68
CA THR A 11 12.64 -5.36 13.05
C THR A 11 12.84 -6.29 11.85
N THR A 12 12.30 -5.93 10.69
CA THR A 12 12.44 -6.72 9.46
C THR A 12 13.88 -6.64 8.93
N GLY A 13 14.51 -5.46 8.97
CA GLY A 13 15.92 -5.30 8.58
C GLY A 13 16.86 -6.07 9.50
N TRP A 14 16.63 -6.02 10.81
CA TRP A 14 17.36 -6.82 11.79
C TRP A 14 17.18 -8.33 11.55
N MET A 15 15.94 -8.78 11.34
CA MET A 15 15.63 -10.19 11.07
C MET A 15 16.33 -10.67 9.80
N LEU A 16 16.25 -9.93 8.69
CA LEU A 16 16.92 -10.27 7.44
C LEU A 16 18.45 -10.29 7.58
N SER A 17 19.02 -9.38 8.36
CA SER A 17 20.47 -9.34 8.60
C SER A 17 20.94 -10.48 9.52
N LYS A 18 20.21 -10.80 10.59
CA LYS A 18 20.64 -11.78 11.59
C LYS A 18 20.24 -13.21 11.26
N VAL A 19 19.01 -13.43 10.82
CA VAL A 19 18.46 -14.78 10.55
C VAL A 19 18.88 -15.24 9.15
N PHE A 20 18.78 -14.36 8.16
CA PHE A 20 19.11 -14.69 6.76
C PHE A 20 20.53 -14.30 6.36
N LYS A 21 21.31 -13.70 7.28
CA LYS A 21 22.72 -13.32 7.08
C LYS A 21 22.94 -12.43 5.85
N LEU A 22 21.97 -11.60 5.51
CA LEU A 22 22.09 -10.64 4.41
C LEU A 22 22.97 -9.46 4.83
N ASP A 23 23.67 -8.86 3.86
CA ASP A 23 24.41 -7.63 4.10
C ASP A 23 23.45 -6.50 4.54
N PRO A 24 23.93 -5.53 5.35
CA PRO A 24 23.07 -4.47 5.88
C PRO A 24 22.34 -3.66 4.81
N GLY A 25 22.99 -3.39 3.67
CA GLY A 25 22.37 -2.71 2.53
C GLY A 25 21.15 -3.48 2.04
N THR A 26 21.32 -4.74 1.66
CA THR A 26 20.24 -5.62 1.20
C THR A 26 19.15 -5.78 2.25
N ALA A 27 19.51 -6.02 3.51
CA ALA A 27 18.56 -6.30 4.58
C ALA A 27 17.63 -5.10 4.86
N TYR A 28 18.18 -3.90 5.03
CA TYR A 28 17.39 -2.71 5.37
C TYR A 28 16.72 -2.08 4.15
N LEU A 29 17.31 -2.13 2.95
CA LEU A 29 16.61 -1.71 1.73
C LEU A 29 15.42 -2.64 1.43
N SER A 30 15.53 -3.92 1.74
CA SER A 30 14.41 -4.87 1.59
C SER A 30 13.30 -4.68 2.62
N SER A 31 13.60 -4.10 3.80
CA SER A 31 12.63 -3.98 4.89
C SER A 31 11.62 -2.86 4.68
N PHE A 32 11.88 -1.89 3.79
CA PHE A 32 10.94 -0.82 3.49
C PHE A 32 9.62 -1.34 2.91
N PRO A 33 8.46 -1.05 3.53
CA PRO A 33 7.15 -1.53 3.10
C PRO A 33 6.56 -0.71 1.94
N GLY A 34 7.33 -0.49 0.87
CA GLY A 34 6.90 0.21 -0.33
C GLY A 34 8.01 0.96 -1.05
N HIS A 35 7.62 1.79 -2.02
CA HIS A 35 8.50 2.71 -2.76
C HIS A 35 9.63 2.02 -3.56
N LEU A 36 9.35 0.81 -4.08
CA LEU A 36 10.32 -0.05 -4.78
C LEU A 36 11.13 0.70 -5.83
N SER A 37 10.51 1.53 -6.68
CA SER A 37 11.23 2.29 -7.71
C SER A 37 12.34 3.17 -7.15
N PHE A 38 12.14 3.77 -5.98
CA PHE A 38 13.14 4.63 -5.35
C PHE A 38 14.22 3.81 -4.64
N VAL A 39 13.82 2.75 -3.94
CA VAL A 39 14.77 1.78 -3.35
C VAL A 39 15.69 1.23 -4.45
N MET A 40 15.15 0.91 -5.62
CA MET A 40 15.92 0.40 -6.75
C MET A 40 16.83 1.44 -7.38
N GLY A 41 16.41 2.70 -7.44
CA GLY A 41 17.30 3.81 -7.82
C GLY A 41 18.51 3.92 -6.90
N ILE A 42 18.31 3.74 -5.58
CA ILE A 42 19.42 3.71 -4.62
C ILE A 42 20.26 2.43 -4.76
N ALA A 43 19.65 1.27 -4.91
CA ALA A 43 20.37 0.00 -5.07
C ALA A 43 21.26 0.01 -6.32
N ALA A 44 20.81 0.66 -7.41
CA ALA A 44 21.60 0.87 -8.62
C ALA A 44 22.88 1.72 -8.38
N SER A 45 22.93 2.52 -7.32
CA SER A 45 24.14 3.25 -6.89
C SER A 45 25.15 2.39 -6.11
N GLY A 46 24.90 1.08 -5.99
CA GLY A 46 25.81 0.12 -5.35
C GLY A 46 25.51 -0.18 -3.88
N VAL A 47 24.31 0.13 -3.37
CA VAL A 47 23.93 -0.21 -2.00
C VAL A 47 23.14 -1.52 -1.97
N GLY A 48 23.77 -2.58 -1.44
CA GLY A 48 23.18 -3.91 -1.36
C GLY A 48 22.98 -4.60 -2.72
N ASN A 49 22.38 -5.77 -2.70
CA ASN A 49 22.08 -6.58 -3.88
C ASN A 49 20.69 -6.24 -4.43
N ALA A 50 20.67 -5.42 -5.49
CA ALA A 50 19.47 -5.00 -6.20
C ALA A 50 18.50 -6.15 -6.52
N ARG A 51 19.01 -7.30 -7.00
CA ARG A 51 18.17 -8.45 -7.35
C ARG A 51 17.49 -9.05 -6.13
N GLN A 52 18.23 -9.25 -5.04
CA GLN A 52 17.65 -9.79 -3.80
C GLN A 52 16.63 -8.83 -3.17
N ILE A 53 16.90 -7.52 -3.22
CA ILE A 53 15.98 -6.50 -2.72
C ILE A 53 14.64 -6.56 -3.46
N VAL A 54 14.65 -6.56 -4.79
CA VAL A 54 13.42 -6.68 -5.59
C VAL A 54 12.66 -7.93 -5.23
N ILE A 55 13.34 -9.09 -5.21
CA ILE A 55 12.68 -10.38 -4.97
C ILE A 55 12.00 -10.39 -3.60
N ILE A 56 12.69 -9.97 -2.53
CA ILE A 56 12.14 -9.94 -1.17
C ILE A 56 10.95 -8.99 -1.09
N GLN A 57 11.07 -7.78 -1.64
CA GLN A 57 9.99 -6.79 -1.60
C GLN A 57 8.77 -7.24 -2.41
N VAL A 58 8.97 -7.74 -3.62
CA VAL A 58 7.88 -8.19 -4.50
C VAL A 58 7.15 -9.35 -3.84
N ILE A 59 7.85 -10.35 -3.29
CA ILE A 59 7.21 -11.47 -2.61
C ILE A 59 6.45 -11.02 -1.37
N ARG A 60 6.98 -10.09 -0.57
CA ARG A 60 6.26 -9.55 0.60
C ARG A 60 5.01 -8.79 0.18
N ILE A 61 5.11 -7.90 -0.81
CA ILE A 61 3.95 -7.14 -1.34
C ILE A 61 2.92 -8.11 -1.90
N LEU A 62 3.37 -9.12 -2.62
CA LEU A 62 2.54 -10.20 -3.13
C LEU A 62 1.79 -10.93 -2.01
N MET A 63 2.51 -11.45 -1.02
CA MET A 63 1.93 -12.17 0.11
C MET A 63 0.96 -11.27 0.90
N LEU A 64 1.31 -10.01 1.15
CA LEU A 64 0.41 -9.04 1.77
C LEU A 64 -0.85 -8.80 0.94
N THR A 65 -0.72 -8.67 -0.39
CA THR A 65 -1.86 -8.40 -1.27
C THR A 65 -2.85 -9.56 -1.29
N ILE A 66 -2.40 -10.79 -1.06
CA ILE A 66 -3.26 -11.96 -0.92
C ILE A 66 -3.77 -12.13 0.52
N ALA A 67 -2.87 -11.99 1.50
CA ALA A 67 -3.17 -12.25 2.90
C ALA A 67 -4.10 -11.21 3.51
N VAL A 68 -4.04 -9.94 3.09
CA VAL A 68 -4.88 -8.88 3.66
C VAL A 68 -6.36 -9.05 3.30
N PRO A 69 -6.77 -9.25 2.03
CA PRO A 69 -8.17 -9.53 1.69
C PRO A 69 -8.69 -10.81 2.36
N ILE A 70 -7.88 -11.87 2.42
CA ILE A 70 -8.24 -13.12 3.12
C ILE A 70 -8.43 -12.83 4.61
N GLY A 71 -7.48 -12.14 5.23
CA GLY A 71 -7.54 -11.74 6.63
C GLY A 71 -8.79 -10.91 6.93
N ALA A 72 -9.17 -9.99 6.05
CA ALA A 72 -10.38 -9.19 6.22
C ALA A 72 -11.68 -10.02 6.25
N VAL A 73 -11.73 -11.16 5.54
CA VAL A 73 -12.89 -12.08 5.57
C VAL A 73 -12.93 -12.92 6.85
N PHE A 74 -11.77 -13.30 7.40
CA PHE A 74 -11.69 -14.18 8.56
C PHE A 74 -11.59 -13.46 9.91
N LEU A 75 -11.11 -12.22 9.91
CA LEU A 75 -11.06 -11.39 11.11
C LEU A 75 -12.48 -10.88 11.41
N PRO A 76 -12.87 -10.77 12.69
CA PRO A 76 -14.16 -10.22 13.11
C PRO A 76 -14.14 -8.70 12.93
N ILE A 77 -14.07 -8.24 11.69
CA ILE A 77 -14.07 -6.85 11.32
C ILE A 77 -15.50 -6.45 10.93
N ASP A 78 -15.94 -5.28 11.37
CA ASP A 78 -17.24 -4.74 10.99
C ASP A 78 -17.32 -4.59 9.47
N HIS A 79 -18.29 -5.25 8.85
CA HIS A 79 -18.63 -5.05 7.45
C HIS A 79 -19.82 -4.08 7.42
N PHE A 80 -19.62 -2.91 6.83
CA PHE A 80 -20.70 -1.95 6.67
C PHE A 80 -21.48 -2.32 5.42
N GLU A 81 -22.79 -2.51 5.54
CA GLU A 81 -23.64 -2.70 4.36
C GLU A 81 -23.52 -1.45 3.49
N PRO A 82 -23.17 -1.61 2.19
CA PRO A 82 -23.19 -0.48 1.27
C PRO A 82 -24.60 0.10 1.24
N PRO A 83 -24.75 1.44 1.21
CA PRO A 83 -26.06 2.06 1.08
C PRO A 83 -26.82 1.47 -0.12
N VAL A 84 -28.04 0.98 0.11
CA VAL A 84 -28.86 0.41 -0.97
C VAL A 84 -29.10 1.49 -2.00
N ALA A 85 -28.66 1.25 -3.23
CA ALA A 85 -28.78 2.21 -4.32
C ALA A 85 -30.27 2.44 -4.65
N THR A 86 -30.74 3.66 -4.44
CA THR A 86 -32.10 4.09 -4.79
C THR A 86 -32.20 4.55 -6.25
N ALA A 87 -31.10 5.05 -6.80
CA ALA A 87 -30.94 5.46 -8.19
C ALA A 87 -29.49 5.29 -8.64
N PHE A 88 -29.29 5.14 -9.95
CA PHE A 88 -27.97 5.04 -10.56
C PHE A 88 -27.67 6.24 -11.45
N LEU A 89 -26.40 6.61 -11.53
CA LEU A 89 -25.93 7.68 -12.41
C LEU A 89 -26.33 7.43 -13.86
N SER A 90 -26.90 8.44 -14.50
CA SER A 90 -27.15 8.44 -15.95
C SER A 90 -25.85 8.40 -16.75
N PRO A 91 -25.86 7.94 -18.01
CA PRO A 91 -24.68 7.94 -18.87
C PRO A 91 -24.02 9.33 -18.99
N VAL A 92 -24.82 10.41 -19.01
CA VAL A 92 -24.31 11.79 -19.09
C VAL A 92 -23.59 12.17 -17.80
N GLN A 93 -24.20 11.93 -16.63
CA GLN A 93 -23.55 12.19 -15.33
C GLN A 93 -22.25 11.39 -15.19
N LEU A 94 -22.23 10.12 -15.64
CA LEU A 94 -21.02 9.28 -15.63
C LEU A 94 -19.90 9.88 -16.49
N VAL A 95 -20.22 10.32 -17.71
CA VAL A 95 -19.21 10.92 -18.61
C VAL A 95 -18.68 12.23 -18.03
N LEU A 96 -19.56 13.09 -17.49
CA LEU A 96 -19.16 14.35 -16.87
C LEU A 96 -18.29 14.12 -15.63
N LEU A 97 -18.69 13.17 -14.77
CA LEU A 97 -17.92 12.81 -13.58
C LEU A 97 -16.57 12.21 -13.96
N ALA A 98 -16.53 11.29 -14.92
CA ALA A 98 -15.29 10.70 -15.41
C ALA A 98 -14.35 11.76 -16.01
N ALA A 99 -14.88 12.70 -16.80
CA ALA A 99 -14.10 13.81 -17.36
C ALA A 99 -13.53 14.69 -16.25
N GLY A 100 -14.33 15.04 -15.23
CA GLY A 100 -13.86 15.81 -14.07
C GLY A 100 -12.76 15.09 -13.28
N CYS A 101 -12.94 13.80 -13.01
CA CYS A 101 -11.94 12.96 -12.34
C CYS A 101 -10.64 12.85 -13.13
N ILE A 102 -10.71 12.65 -14.45
CA ILE A 102 -9.53 12.60 -15.32
C ILE A 102 -8.83 13.96 -15.34
N ALA A 103 -9.57 15.06 -15.50
CA ALA A 103 -9.00 16.40 -15.52
C ALA A 103 -8.27 16.73 -14.21
N ALA A 104 -8.92 16.51 -13.06
CA ALA A 104 -8.29 16.73 -11.76
C ALA A 104 -7.09 15.80 -11.53
N GLY A 105 -7.19 14.53 -11.93
CA GLY A 105 -6.08 13.57 -11.89
C GLY A 105 -4.88 14.02 -12.71
N LEU A 106 -5.11 14.56 -13.91
CA LEU A 106 -4.06 15.12 -14.76
C LEU A 106 -3.45 16.39 -14.17
N VAL A 107 -4.25 17.28 -13.57
CA VAL A 107 -3.75 18.46 -12.85
C VAL A 107 -2.86 18.05 -11.68
N PHE A 108 -3.29 17.08 -10.87
CA PHE A 108 -2.51 16.56 -9.74
C PHE A 108 -1.22 15.89 -10.21
N LYS A 109 -1.27 15.16 -11.32
CA LYS A 109 -0.08 14.59 -11.97
C LYS A 109 0.86 15.69 -12.47
N TRP A 110 0.33 16.77 -13.05
CA TRP A 110 1.10 17.90 -13.57
C TRP A 110 1.85 18.65 -12.48
N ILE A 111 1.19 18.92 -11.34
CA ILE A 111 1.85 19.52 -10.16
C ILE A 111 2.66 18.50 -9.33
N ARG A 112 2.83 17.27 -9.83
CA ARG A 112 3.65 16.19 -9.25
C ARG A 112 3.18 15.69 -7.87
N VAL A 113 1.87 15.69 -7.62
CA VAL A 113 1.33 15.02 -6.43
C VAL A 113 1.57 13.50 -6.55
N PRO A 114 2.09 12.83 -5.51
CA PRO A 114 2.19 11.37 -5.48
C PRO A 114 0.81 10.73 -5.67
N ALA A 115 0.73 9.68 -6.50
CA ALA A 115 -0.54 9.05 -6.87
C ALA A 115 -1.59 10.04 -7.42
N GLY A 116 -1.14 11.08 -8.15
CA GLY A 116 -1.99 12.19 -8.58
C GLY A 116 -3.27 11.81 -9.34
N MET A 117 -3.25 10.76 -10.17
CA MET A 117 -4.48 10.28 -10.83
C MET A 117 -5.53 9.79 -9.83
N VAL A 118 -5.12 9.04 -8.80
CA VAL A 118 -6.03 8.51 -7.79
C VAL A 118 -6.52 9.64 -6.89
N LEU A 119 -5.60 10.44 -6.33
CA LEU A 119 -5.96 11.54 -5.43
C LEU A 119 -6.78 12.63 -6.11
N GLY A 120 -6.43 13.00 -7.34
CA GLY A 120 -7.17 13.99 -8.11
C GLY A 120 -8.57 13.51 -8.47
N ALA A 121 -8.72 12.24 -8.89
CA ALA A 121 -10.03 11.64 -9.14
C ALA A 121 -10.88 11.59 -7.87
N MET A 122 -10.29 11.20 -6.73
CA MET A 122 -10.99 11.18 -5.44
C MET A 122 -11.42 12.58 -5.03
N ALA A 123 -10.53 13.57 -5.12
CA ALA A 123 -10.85 14.96 -4.79
C ALA A 123 -12.00 15.50 -5.66
N ALA A 124 -11.97 15.24 -6.97
CA ALA A 124 -13.04 15.64 -7.88
C ALA A 124 -14.37 14.92 -7.58
N ALA A 125 -14.35 13.60 -7.39
CA ALA A 125 -15.54 12.83 -7.08
C ALA A 125 -16.17 13.25 -5.74
N THR A 126 -15.35 13.41 -4.70
CA THR A 126 -15.79 13.88 -3.37
C THR A 126 -16.34 15.30 -3.45
N ALA A 127 -15.65 16.22 -4.13
CA ALA A 127 -16.14 17.59 -4.29
C ALA A 127 -17.47 17.65 -5.06
N ALA A 128 -17.61 16.84 -6.12
CA ALA A 128 -18.85 16.76 -6.88
C ALA A 128 -20.01 16.16 -6.05
N LYS A 129 -19.74 15.12 -5.24
CA LYS A 129 -20.73 14.53 -4.34
C LYS A 129 -21.16 15.54 -3.26
N LEU A 130 -20.20 16.18 -2.59
CA LEU A 130 -20.47 17.17 -1.54
C LEU A 130 -21.13 18.44 -2.09
N GLY A 131 -20.79 18.84 -3.32
CA GLY A 131 -21.42 19.95 -4.03
C GLY A 131 -22.83 19.63 -4.55
N GLY A 132 -23.34 18.41 -4.33
CA GLY A 132 -24.67 18.00 -4.77
C GLY A 132 -24.82 17.80 -6.28
N LEU A 133 -23.71 17.69 -7.03
CA LEU A 133 -23.75 17.46 -8.48
C LEU A 133 -24.29 16.06 -8.83
N TYR A 134 -24.18 15.11 -7.91
CA TYR A 134 -24.83 13.82 -7.98
C TYR A 134 -25.06 13.24 -6.59
N THR A 135 -26.13 12.47 -6.44
CA THR A 135 -26.48 11.75 -5.19
C THR A 135 -26.63 10.26 -5.42
N GLU A 136 -26.83 9.87 -6.68
CA GLU A 136 -27.01 8.52 -7.16
C GLU A 136 -25.74 7.66 -6.97
N SER A 137 -25.95 6.35 -6.99
CA SER A 137 -24.89 5.36 -6.85
C SER A 137 -24.26 5.01 -8.20
N MET A 138 -23.05 4.47 -8.15
CA MET A 138 -22.39 3.97 -9.36
C MET A 138 -23.09 2.69 -9.85
N PRO A 139 -23.34 2.52 -11.17
CA PRO A 139 -23.92 1.29 -11.69
C PRO A 139 -23.11 0.05 -11.30
N GLY A 140 -23.79 -0.97 -10.79
CA GLY A 140 -23.16 -2.23 -10.33
C GLY A 140 -22.19 -2.86 -11.34
N PRO A 141 -22.52 -2.96 -12.64
CA PRO A 141 -21.59 -3.50 -13.64
C PRO A 141 -20.25 -2.74 -13.72
N LEU A 142 -20.26 -1.41 -13.58
CA LEU A 142 -19.03 -0.62 -13.58
C LEU A 142 -18.16 -0.91 -12.35
N VAL A 143 -18.79 -1.03 -11.17
CA VAL A 143 -18.10 -1.40 -9.93
C VAL A 143 -17.43 -2.77 -10.07
N ILE A 144 -18.16 -3.76 -10.60
CA ILE A 144 -17.63 -5.12 -10.84
C ILE A 144 -16.45 -5.06 -11.80
N ILE A 145 -16.57 -4.33 -12.92
CA ILE A 145 -15.47 -4.17 -13.88
C ILE A 145 -14.25 -3.54 -13.19
N THR A 146 -14.43 -2.51 -12.37
CA THR A 146 -13.33 -1.89 -11.60
C THR A 146 -12.64 -2.89 -10.69
N PHE A 147 -13.38 -3.73 -9.96
CA PHE A 147 -12.79 -4.78 -9.11
C PHE A 147 -12.07 -5.86 -9.91
N VAL A 148 -12.64 -6.30 -11.03
CA VAL A 148 -11.98 -7.26 -11.94
C VAL A 148 -10.66 -6.69 -12.48
N LEU A 149 -10.66 -5.44 -12.96
CA LEU A 149 -9.46 -4.77 -13.47
C LEU A 149 -8.41 -4.55 -12.37
N THR A 150 -8.85 -4.19 -11.15
CA THR A 150 -7.95 -4.04 -10.00
C THR A 150 -7.32 -5.37 -9.61
N GLY A 151 -8.11 -6.45 -9.58
CA GLY A 151 -7.62 -7.81 -9.35
C GLY A 151 -6.63 -8.26 -10.44
N ALA A 152 -6.93 -7.97 -11.72
CA ALA A 152 -6.03 -8.27 -12.83
C ALA A 152 -4.71 -7.47 -12.76
N MET A 153 -4.77 -6.18 -12.39
CA MET A 153 -3.58 -5.34 -12.18
C MET A 153 -2.73 -5.84 -11.01
N ILE A 154 -3.37 -6.29 -9.93
CA ILE A 154 -2.68 -6.93 -8.82
C ILE A 154 -1.98 -8.21 -9.31
N GLY A 155 -2.73 -9.09 -9.98
CA GLY A 155 -2.23 -10.38 -10.50
C GLY A 155 -1.10 -10.23 -11.51
N SER A 156 -1.13 -9.19 -12.35
CA SER A 156 -0.10 -8.96 -13.36
C SER A 156 1.28 -8.64 -12.76
N ARG A 157 1.36 -8.18 -11.50
CA ARG A 157 2.62 -7.93 -10.78
C ARG A 157 3.45 -9.19 -10.54
N PHE A 158 2.88 -10.37 -10.80
CA PHE A 158 3.54 -11.66 -10.62
C PHE A 158 4.00 -12.30 -11.93
N VAL A 159 3.76 -11.63 -13.06
CA VAL A 159 4.29 -12.06 -14.35
C VAL A 159 5.82 -12.04 -14.31
N GLY A 160 6.44 -13.14 -14.70
CA GLY A 160 7.90 -13.27 -14.78
C GLY A 160 8.61 -13.76 -13.50
N ILE A 161 7.88 -13.98 -12.40
CA ILE A 161 8.46 -14.59 -11.19
C ILE A 161 8.52 -16.10 -11.37
N THR A 162 9.72 -16.68 -11.37
CA THR A 162 9.87 -18.14 -11.48
C THR A 162 9.51 -18.84 -10.16
N ARG A 163 9.09 -20.11 -10.24
CA ARG A 163 8.77 -20.93 -9.04
C ARG A 163 9.97 -21.06 -8.10
N SER A 164 11.17 -21.15 -8.66
CA SER A 164 12.41 -21.23 -7.87
C SER A 164 12.70 -19.92 -7.14
N GLU A 165 12.53 -18.76 -7.79
CA GLU A 165 12.67 -17.44 -7.14
C GLU A 165 11.61 -17.24 -6.05
N PHE A 166 10.37 -17.65 -6.31
CA PHE A 166 9.30 -17.61 -5.32
C PHE A 166 9.66 -18.46 -4.09
N ILE A 167 10.05 -19.73 -4.26
CA ILE A 167 10.38 -20.62 -3.13
C ILE A 167 11.62 -20.14 -2.37
N ALA A 168 12.66 -19.69 -3.10
CA ALA A 168 13.91 -19.25 -2.49
C ALA A 168 13.73 -18.06 -1.55
N ALA A 169 12.83 -17.14 -1.90
CA ALA A 169 12.56 -15.96 -1.10
C ALA A 169 11.22 -16.02 -0.34
N ALA A 170 10.42 -17.08 -0.52
CA ALA A 170 9.17 -17.30 0.21
C ALA A 170 9.38 -17.36 1.71
N LYS A 171 10.46 -17.98 2.20
CA LYS A 171 10.71 -18.04 3.66
C LYS A 171 10.93 -16.65 4.26
N GLY A 172 11.84 -15.87 3.66
CA GLY A 172 12.12 -14.49 4.13
C GLY A 172 10.94 -13.56 3.94
N GLY A 173 10.27 -13.63 2.78
CA GLY A 173 9.08 -12.85 2.47
C GLY A 173 7.89 -13.21 3.36
N LEU A 174 7.68 -14.48 3.69
CA LEU A 174 6.60 -14.95 4.56
C LEU A 174 6.82 -14.48 5.99
N ILE A 175 8.02 -14.65 6.53
CA ILE A 175 8.35 -14.16 7.88
C ILE A 175 8.21 -12.64 7.92
N ALA A 176 8.76 -11.91 6.94
CA ALA A 176 8.61 -10.46 6.85
C ALA A 176 7.14 -10.02 6.75
N THR A 177 6.32 -10.76 5.98
CA THR A 177 4.88 -10.51 5.86
C THR A 177 4.16 -10.75 7.17
N ALA A 178 4.41 -11.88 7.83
CA ALA A 178 3.82 -12.21 9.12
C ALA A 178 4.20 -11.19 10.20
N MET A 179 5.47 -10.79 10.26
CA MET A 179 5.94 -9.71 11.15
C MET A 179 5.22 -8.41 10.85
N THR A 180 5.11 -8.04 9.58
CA THR A 180 4.43 -6.81 9.16
C THR A 180 2.96 -6.82 9.57
N VAL A 181 2.23 -7.89 9.27
CA VAL A 181 0.82 -8.04 9.68
C VAL A 181 0.68 -7.98 11.19
N ALA A 182 1.53 -8.68 11.95
CA ALA A 182 1.50 -8.64 13.41
C ALA A 182 1.74 -7.23 13.96
N ILE A 183 2.76 -6.52 13.45
CA ILE A 183 3.07 -5.15 13.86
C ILE A 183 1.90 -4.21 13.54
N VAL A 184 1.36 -4.27 12.32
CA VAL A 184 0.22 -3.46 11.91
C VAL A 184 -0.97 -3.73 12.82
N THR A 185 -1.29 -5.00 13.09
CA THR A 185 -2.39 -5.38 13.96
C THR A 185 -2.21 -4.84 15.38
N ILE A 186 -1.02 -5.00 15.98
CA ILE A 186 -0.73 -4.47 17.32
C ILE A 186 -0.85 -2.95 17.37
N VAL A 187 -0.27 -2.25 16.38
CA VAL A 187 -0.36 -0.79 16.29
C VAL A 187 -1.82 -0.35 16.10
N THR A 188 -2.58 -1.06 15.28
CA THR A 188 -3.99 -0.76 15.03
C THR A 188 -4.82 -0.92 16.30
N VAL A 189 -4.60 -2.00 17.07
CA VAL A 189 -5.26 -2.20 18.38
C VAL A 189 -5.00 -1.03 19.31
N GLY A 190 -3.76 -0.54 19.38
CA GLY A 190 -3.40 0.63 20.19
C GLY A 190 -4.04 1.92 19.70
N VAL A 191 -4.04 2.16 18.39
CA VAL A 191 -4.66 3.37 17.78
C VAL A 191 -6.17 3.37 17.93
N ALA A 192 -6.82 2.20 17.84
CA ALA A 192 -8.27 2.05 18.01
C ALA A 192 -8.74 2.41 19.44
N GLN A 193 -7.85 2.49 20.43
CA GLN A 193 -8.20 2.97 21.77
C GLN A 193 -8.34 4.49 21.86
N VAL A 194 -7.78 5.22 20.89
CA VAL A 194 -7.72 6.70 20.91
C VAL A 194 -8.37 7.35 19.71
N VAL A 195 -8.65 6.58 18.65
CA VAL A 195 -9.36 7.03 17.44
C VAL A 195 -10.67 6.28 17.33
N ASP A 196 -11.78 7.03 17.29
CA ASP A 196 -13.13 6.49 17.10
C ASP A 196 -13.38 6.16 15.61
N MET A 197 -12.78 5.07 15.14
CA MET A 197 -12.95 4.55 13.79
C MET A 197 -12.99 3.02 13.80
N PRO A 198 -13.67 2.38 12.84
CA PRO A 198 -13.70 0.92 12.74
C PRO A 198 -12.30 0.33 12.64
N PHE A 199 -12.07 -0.76 13.36
CA PHE A 199 -10.77 -1.46 13.36
C PHE A 199 -10.29 -1.76 11.95
N GLY A 200 -11.19 -2.22 11.06
CA GLY A 200 -10.87 -2.53 9.67
C GLY A 200 -10.37 -1.35 8.86
N GLN A 201 -11.00 -0.19 9.02
CA GLN A 201 -10.58 1.03 8.33
C GLN A 201 -9.19 1.47 8.79
N LEU A 202 -8.93 1.45 10.10
CA LEU A 202 -7.61 1.75 10.67
C LEU A 202 -6.57 0.74 10.21
N TRP A 203 -6.91 -0.55 10.26
CA TRP A 203 -6.03 -1.66 9.87
C TRP A 203 -5.65 -1.57 8.40
N LEU A 204 -6.62 -1.33 7.51
CA LEU A 204 -6.34 -1.15 6.08
C LEU A 204 -5.54 0.12 5.81
N GLY A 205 -5.84 1.23 6.49
CA GLY A 205 -5.08 2.47 6.34
C GLY A 205 -3.62 2.33 6.76
N LEU A 206 -3.34 1.64 7.87
CA LEU A 206 -1.99 1.38 8.40
C LEU A 206 -1.27 0.30 7.58
N SER A 207 -2.01 -0.72 7.12
CA SER A 207 -1.49 -1.86 6.38
C SER A 207 -0.65 -1.45 5.16
N PRO A 208 0.57 -1.98 5.02
CA PRO A 208 1.35 -1.79 3.82
C PRO A 208 0.79 -2.59 2.66
N GLY A 209 0.67 -1.94 1.52
CA GLY A 209 0.03 -2.52 0.34
C GLY A 209 -0.05 -1.55 -0.82
N ALA A 210 -0.64 -2.06 -1.90
CA ALA A 210 -0.99 -1.28 -3.07
C ALA A 210 -2.12 -0.30 -2.74
N LEU A 211 -1.92 0.98 -3.04
CA LEU A 211 -2.96 2.01 -2.89
C LEU A 211 -4.27 1.57 -3.57
N GLU A 212 -4.16 1.01 -4.77
CA GLU A 212 -5.31 0.61 -5.58
C GLU A 212 -6.06 -0.56 -4.94
N GLY A 213 -5.34 -1.57 -4.45
CA GLY A 213 -5.92 -2.75 -3.82
C GLY A 213 -6.58 -2.44 -2.48
N MET A 214 -5.93 -1.64 -1.63
CA MET A 214 -6.49 -1.25 -0.33
C MET A 214 -7.67 -0.30 -0.47
N GLY A 215 -7.65 0.58 -1.48
CA GLY A 215 -8.82 1.40 -1.84
C GLY A 215 -10.00 0.53 -2.29
N ALA A 216 -9.78 -0.43 -3.18
CA ALA A 216 -10.83 -1.35 -3.62
C ALA A 216 -11.42 -2.17 -2.46
N LEU A 217 -10.57 -2.69 -1.57
CA LEU A 217 -11.01 -3.42 -0.38
C LEU A 217 -11.77 -2.51 0.60
N GLY A 218 -11.35 -1.26 0.75
CA GLY A 218 -12.08 -0.25 1.52
C GLY A 218 -13.50 -0.02 0.98
N ILE A 219 -13.67 0.13 -0.34
CA ILE A 219 -14.99 0.24 -0.97
C ILE A 219 -15.82 -1.01 -0.68
N ALA A 220 -15.24 -2.20 -0.87
CA ALA A 220 -15.93 -3.47 -0.70
C ALA A 220 -16.42 -3.70 0.74
N LEU A 221 -15.70 -3.17 1.73
CA LEU A 221 -16.04 -3.29 3.16
C LEU A 221 -16.83 -2.10 3.70
N GLY A 222 -17.12 -1.10 2.86
CA GLY A 222 -17.88 0.10 3.23
C GLY A 222 -17.09 1.11 4.06
N TYR A 223 -15.76 1.11 4.00
CA TYR A 223 -14.91 2.06 4.71
C TYR A 223 -14.63 3.34 3.90
N ASP A 224 -14.17 4.38 4.61
CA ASP A 224 -13.69 5.61 3.99
C ASP A 224 -12.39 5.36 3.20
N THR A 225 -12.52 5.38 1.89
CA THR A 225 -11.41 5.15 0.97
C THR A 225 -10.49 6.36 0.86
N ALA A 226 -10.97 7.57 1.15
CA ALA A 226 -10.15 8.77 1.23
C ALA A 226 -9.19 8.70 2.41
N PHE A 227 -9.67 8.23 3.56
CA PHE A 227 -8.82 7.95 4.72
C PHE A 227 -7.72 6.94 4.38
N ILE A 228 -8.07 5.80 3.77
CA ILE A 228 -7.11 4.75 3.40
C ILE A 228 -6.08 5.29 2.40
N ALA A 229 -6.54 6.01 1.37
CA ALA A 229 -5.68 6.58 0.36
C ALA A 229 -4.70 7.62 0.93
N ALA A 230 -5.18 8.50 1.81
CA ALA A 230 -4.35 9.50 2.48
C ALA A 230 -3.22 8.83 3.29
N HIS A 231 -3.52 7.77 4.05
CA HIS A 231 -2.52 7.04 4.81
C HIS A 231 -1.45 6.39 3.92
N HIS A 232 -1.86 5.80 2.80
CA HIS A 232 -0.96 5.20 1.83
C HIS A 232 -0.04 6.23 1.15
N VAL A 233 -0.56 7.42 0.85
CA VAL A 233 0.21 8.51 0.24
C VAL A 233 1.18 9.12 1.23
N ILE A 234 0.73 9.40 2.47
CA ILE A 234 1.59 9.87 3.56
C ILE A 234 2.73 8.88 3.78
N ARG A 235 2.44 7.57 3.78
CA ARG A 235 3.48 6.54 3.86
C ARG A 235 4.51 6.66 2.72
N LEU A 236 4.08 6.84 1.48
CA LEU A 236 5.01 7.01 0.35
C LEU A 236 5.91 8.24 0.55
N LEU A 237 5.33 9.37 0.96
CA LEU A 237 6.09 10.59 1.26
C LEU A 237 7.11 10.34 2.38
N MET A 238 6.70 9.71 3.47
CA MET A 238 7.59 9.39 4.59
C MET A 238 8.72 8.45 4.16
N LEU A 239 8.44 7.47 3.31
CA LEU A 239 9.44 6.57 2.75
C LEU A 239 10.46 7.31 1.88
N SER A 240 10.05 8.36 1.14
CA SER A 240 10.97 9.19 0.37
C SER A 240 12.06 9.84 1.24
N PHE A 241 11.75 10.16 2.50
CA PHE A 241 12.73 10.68 3.47
C PHE A 241 13.42 9.57 4.29
N ALA A 242 12.71 8.51 4.63
CA ALA A 242 13.24 7.41 5.44
C ALA A 242 14.30 6.59 4.70
N ILE A 243 14.12 6.34 3.39
CA ILE A 243 15.05 5.55 2.58
C ILE A 243 16.46 6.17 2.56
N PRO A 244 16.65 7.45 2.21
CA PRO A 244 17.98 8.08 2.22
C PRO A 244 18.60 8.13 3.62
N ALA A 245 17.79 8.34 4.66
CA ALA A 245 18.26 8.38 6.05
C ALA A 245 18.85 7.03 6.49
N VAL A 246 18.17 5.92 6.20
CA VAL A 246 18.67 4.57 6.51
C VAL A 246 19.89 4.23 5.67
N VAL A 247 19.92 4.60 4.39
CA VAL A 247 21.07 4.37 3.50
C VAL A 247 22.31 5.09 4.01
N TRP A 248 22.17 6.34 4.44
CA TRP A 248 23.24 7.10 5.06
C TRP A 248 23.76 6.41 6.33
N TRP A 249 22.86 5.87 7.15
CA TRP A 249 23.22 5.13 8.36
C TRP A 249 23.94 3.81 8.06
N VAL A 250 23.47 3.04 7.07
CA VAL A 250 24.11 1.80 6.60
C VAL A 250 25.54 2.08 6.12
N ARG A 251 25.71 3.08 5.25
CA ARG A 251 27.03 3.47 4.73
C ARG A 251 27.99 3.94 5.84
N ARG A 252 27.48 4.56 6.90
CA ARG A 252 28.30 4.91 8.08
C ARG A 252 28.78 3.68 8.84
N ARG A 253 27.93 2.66 9.00
CA ARG A 253 28.33 1.40 9.66
C ARG A 253 29.35 0.61 8.87
N GLU A 254 29.23 0.57 7.55
CA GLU A 254 30.19 -0.13 6.67
C GLU A 254 31.58 0.53 6.65
N ARG A 255 31.67 1.83 6.98
CA ARG A 255 32.94 2.56 7.09
C ARG A 255 33.66 2.36 8.42
N LEU A 256 32.99 1.83 9.45
CA LEU A 256 33.61 1.57 10.75
C LEU A 256 34.22 0.16 10.73
N PRO A 257 35.47 -0.03 11.18
CA PRO A 257 36.06 -1.37 11.28
C PRO A 257 35.19 -2.27 12.19
N PRO A 258 35.13 -3.59 11.93
CA PRO A 258 34.36 -4.50 12.77
C PRO A 258 34.87 -4.45 14.21
N PRO A 259 33.96 -4.52 15.22
CA PRO A 259 34.35 -4.58 16.63
C PRO A 259 35.06 -5.88 16.98
#